data_AF-A9FPN4-F1
#
_entry.id   AF-A9FPN4-F1
#
_cell.length_a   1.000
_cell.length_b   1.000
_cell.length_c   1.000
_cell.angle_alpha   90.00
_cell.angle_beta   90.00
_cell.angle_gamma   90.00
#
_symmetry.space_group_name_H-M   'P 1'
#
loop_
_entity.id
_entity.type
_entity.pdbx_description
1 polymer ?
#
loop_
_entity_poly.entity_id
_entity_poly.type
_entity_poly.pdbx_seq_one_letter_code
_entity_poly.pdbx_strand_id
1 'polypeptide(L)'
;MRRFEFVQGTSAKFWMADVDDTTFIVVYGRLGTAGQRKEKAFPTAEAAQRECDKKIAEKLREGYQEVAAAGGGAPAGGAPAAGASAAAPPQPPKLDLPPRVRPGEATEARRKAAVHALAAVSAARGRRSWVLGRAVRRARRALESLGGLDPATDGALSAALDALLDRVVAPSARDRLPLVRAIELLSELDAAAFARAVRDTWKAPPATSPAAGALALLKRQLEELDDPELGLRLGALLVDRPHHGSMSAEAGWARRWKALSPHLEAHLAHRGRSLKDLLASIDAGGDPHVAERVARMRAA
;
A
#
# COMPACT_ATOMS: atom_id res chain seq x y z
N MET A 1 24.71 17.95 -6.29
CA MET A 1 24.27 16.55 -6.54
C MET A 1 22.98 16.45 -7.34
N ARG A 2 23.04 15.81 -8.51
CA ARG A 2 21.86 15.39 -9.30
C ARG A 2 21.46 13.98 -8.88
N ARG A 3 20.17 13.75 -8.60
CA ARG A 3 19.65 12.47 -8.14
C ARG A 3 18.79 11.81 -9.20
N PHE A 4 18.99 10.51 -9.37
CA PHE A 4 18.30 9.69 -10.34
C PHE A 4 17.74 8.44 -9.65
N GLU A 5 16.54 8.07 -10.02
CA GLU A 5 15.85 6.92 -9.42
C GLU A 5 15.43 5.95 -10.50
N PHE A 6 15.63 4.67 -10.24
CA PHE A 6 15.23 3.58 -11.12
C PHE A 6 14.31 2.65 -10.36
N VAL A 7 13.11 2.50 -10.90
CA VAL A 7 12.02 1.82 -10.24
C VAL A 7 11.38 0.90 -11.27
N GLN A 8 11.70 -0.40 -11.20
CA GLN A 8 11.12 -1.41 -12.09
C GLN A 8 10.93 -2.74 -11.36
N GLY A 9 9.69 -3.23 -11.31
CA GLY A 9 9.32 -4.46 -10.61
C GLY A 9 9.71 -4.42 -9.13
N THR A 10 10.53 -5.36 -8.68
CA THR A 10 11.05 -5.39 -7.30
C THR A 10 12.33 -4.56 -7.09
N SER A 11 12.85 -3.93 -8.15
CA SER A 11 14.09 -3.17 -8.10
C SER A 11 13.79 -1.69 -7.92
N ALA A 12 14.04 -1.18 -6.71
CA ALA A 12 14.00 0.24 -6.38
C ALA A 12 15.42 0.71 -6.05
N LYS A 13 16.06 1.45 -6.96
CA LYS A 13 17.45 1.89 -6.87
C LYS A 13 17.53 3.39 -7.00
N PHE A 14 18.50 4.00 -6.34
CA PHE A 14 18.87 5.39 -6.56
C PHE A 14 20.33 5.47 -7.00
N TRP A 15 20.62 6.50 -7.77
CA TRP A 15 21.93 6.85 -8.26
C TRP A 15 22.05 8.36 -8.20
N MET A 16 23.05 8.87 -7.51
CA MET A 16 23.35 10.30 -7.40
C MET A 16 24.73 10.54 -7.98
N ALA A 17 24.86 11.65 -8.69
CA ALA A 17 26.12 12.09 -9.25
C ALA A 17 26.41 13.52 -8.81
N ASP A 18 27.67 13.76 -8.48
CA ASP A 18 28.25 15.09 -8.32
C ASP A 18 29.63 15.14 -8.97
N VAL A 19 30.07 16.37 -9.24
CA VAL A 19 31.46 16.67 -9.57
C VAL A 19 31.95 17.69 -8.57
N ASP A 20 33.03 17.37 -7.88
CA ASP A 20 33.74 18.23 -6.95
C ASP A 20 35.14 18.48 -7.51
N ASP A 21 35.33 19.64 -8.14
CA ASP A 21 36.50 20.03 -8.94
C ASP A 21 36.90 18.96 -9.97
N THR A 22 37.94 18.18 -9.67
CA THR A 22 38.49 17.11 -10.53
C THR A 22 37.96 15.72 -10.18
N THR A 23 37.06 15.63 -9.19
CA THR A 23 36.58 14.38 -8.64
C THR A 23 35.11 14.14 -8.99
N PHE A 24 34.85 13.05 -9.70
CA PHE A 24 33.49 12.57 -9.94
C PHE A 24 33.04 11.71 -8.76
N ILE A 25 31.96 12.13 -8.09
CA ILE A 25 31.37 11.47 -6.93
C ILE A 25 30.07 10.80 -7.36
N VAL A 26 29.94 9.51 -7.07
CA VAL A 26 28.73 8.73 -7.31
C VAL A 26 28.27 8.10 -6.02
N VAL A 27 26.99 8.25 -5.69
CA VAL A 27 26.34 7.53 -4.60
C VAL A 27 25.21 6.69 -5.15
N TYR A 28 25.29 5.37 -5.00
CA TYR A 28 24.26 4.48 -5.55
C TYR A 28 23.82 3.45 -4.52
N GLY A 29 22.56 3.03 -4.59
CA GLY A 29 22.01 2.11 -3.61
C GLY A 29 20.60 1.68 -3.92
N ARG A 30 20.04 0.89 -3.02
CA ARG A 30 18.61 0.62 -3.00
C ARG A 30 17.90 1.81 -2.36
N LEU A 31 16.78 2.24 -2.91
CA LEU A 31 15.93 3.26 -2.27
C LEU A 31 15.66 2.88 -0.81
N GLY A 32 15.92 3.79 0.12
CA GLY A 32 15.80 3.56 1.58
C GLY A 32 17.10 3.20 2.33
N THR A 33 18.21 2.94 1.62
CA THR A 33 19.53 2.72 2.27
C THR A 33 20.46 3.92 2.11
N ALA A 34 21.52 4.00 2.94
CA ALA A 34 22.56 5.02 2.81
C ALA A 34 23.33 4.93 1.47
N GLY A 35 23.23 3.80 0.77
CA GLY A 35 23.95 3.53 -0.47
C GLY A 35 25.46 3.33 -0.29
N GLN A 36 26.15 3.24 -1.42
CA GLN A 36 27.60 3.16 -1.53
C GLN A 36 28.10 4.39 -2.26
N ARG A 37 29.09 5.06 -1.67
CA ARG A 37 29.79 6.20 -2.27
C ARG A 37 31.04 5.71 -2.98
N LYS A 38 31.24 6.15 -4.22
CA LYS A 38 32.43 5.93 -5.03
C LYS A 38 32.90 7.26 -5.59
N GLU A 39 34.20 7.45 -5.60
CA GLU A 39 34.85 8.65 -6.12
C GLU A 39 35.86 8.26 -7.17
N LYS A 40 35.99 9.09 -8.19
CA LYS A 40 36.96 8.89 -9.26
C LYS A 40 37.59 10.23 -9.63
N ALA A 41 38.88 10.35 -9.38
CA ALA A 41 39.66 11.53 -9.74
C ALA A 41 40.00 11.53 -11.24
N PHE A 42 40.00 12.72 -11.83
CA PHE A 42 40.35 12.97 -13.22
C PHE A 42 41.47 14.03 -13.32
N PRO A 43 42.18 14.12 -14.46
CA PRO A 43 43.27 15.07 -14.64
C PRO A 43 42.80 16.53 -14.71
N THR A 44 41.54 16.78 -15.11
CA THR A 44 40.96 18.12 -15.26
C THR A 44 39.49 18.12 -14.85
N ALA A 45 38.98 19.27 -14.40
CA ALA A 45 37.57 19.45 -14.03
C ALA A 45 36.63 19.20 -15.22
N GLU A 46 37.02 19.65 -16.42
CA GLU A 46 36.26 19.39 -17.64
C GLU A 46 36.14 17.89 -17.96
N ALA A 47 37.18 17.10 -17.69
CA ALA A 47 37.13 15.65 -17.90
C ALA A 47 36.17 14.96 -16.92
N ALA A 48 36.15 15.40 -15.65
CA ALA A 48 35.20 14.91 -14.64
C ALA A 48 33.75 15.24 -15.03
N GLN A 49 33.49 16.46 -15.52
CA GLN A 49 32.17 16.89 -15.96
C GLN A 49 31.68 16.10 -17.19
N ARG A 50 32.52 15.90 -18.20
CA ARG A 50 32.17 15.10 -19.40
C ARG A 50 31.81 13.66 -19.05
N GLU A 51 32.54 13.04 -18.12
CA GLU A 51 32.23 11.69 -17.65
C GLU A 51 30.95 11.64 -16.83
N CYS A 52 30.67 12.67 -16.01
CA CYS A 52 29.40 12.82 -15.30
C CYS A 52 28.22 12.88 -16.30
N ASP A 53 28.29 13.76 -17.30
CA ASP A 53 27.24 13.95 -18.30
C ASP A 53 27.01 12.69 -19.13
N LYS A 54 28.09 11.99 -19.51
CA LYS A 54 28.02 10.70 -20.20
C LYS A 54 27.29 9.65 -19.34
N LYS A 55 27.64 9.55 -18.06
CA LYS A 55 27.00 8.59 -17.14
C LYS A 55 25.53 8.92 -16.91
N ILE A 56 25.18 10.21 -16.86
CA ILE A 56 23.80 10.67 -16.78
C ILE A 56 23.03 10.24 -18.03
N ALA A 57 23.57 10.49 -19.23
CA ALA A 57 22.93 10.08 -20.48
C ALA A 57 22.75 8.55 -20.59
N GLU A 58 23.73 7.77 -20.13
CA GLU A 58 23.61 6.31 -20.02
C GLU A 58 22.49 5.91 -19.06
N LYS A 59 22.41 6.52 -17.87
CA LYS A 59 21.39 6.18 -16.86
C LYS A 59 19.99 6.58 -17.29
N LEU A 60 19.82 7.74 -17.93
CA LEU A 60 18.56 8.14 -18.52
C LEU A 60 18.11 7.14 -19.61
N ARG A 61 19.04 6.63 -20.44
CA ARG A 61 18.75 5.59 -21.44
C ARG A 61 18.38 4.24 -20.81
N GLU A 62 18.98 3.89 -19.67
CA GLU A 62 18.63 2.71 -18.88
C GLU A 62 17.27 2.82 -18.17
N GLY A 63 16.60 3.98 -18.24
CA GLY A 63 15.29 4.22 -17.64
C GLY A 63 15.32 4.80 -16.24
N TYR A 64 16.47 5.34 -15.79
CA TYR A 64 16.50 6.15 -14.57
C TYR A 64 15.83 7.51 -14.85
N GLN A 65 15.08 8.01 -13.88
CA GLN A 65 14.45 9.32 -13.95
C GLN A 65 15.15 10.29 -13.01
N GLU A 66 15.41 11.51 -13.49
CA GLU A 66 16.00 12.57 -12.68
C GLU A 66 14.95 13.12 -11.69
N VAL A 67 15.30 13.12 -10.40
CA VAL A 67 14.48 13.69 -9.33
C VAL A 67 15.23 14.90 -8.79
N ALA A 68 14.66 16.09 -9.00
CA ALA A 68 15.25 17.32 -8.51
C ALA A 68 15.27 17.30 -6.98
N ALA A 69 16.46 17.20 -6.39
CA ALA A 69 16.64 17.46 -4.97
C ALA A 69 16.41 18.97 -4.75
N ALA A 70 15.29 19.34 -4.12
CA ALA A 70 14.98 20.72 -3.79
C ALA A 70 16.05 21.27 -2.84
N GLY A 71 16.93 22.11 -3.39
CA GLY A 71 17.94 22.86 -2.67
C GLY A 71 18.16 24.21 -3.36
N GLY A 72 17.39 25.21 -2.92
CA GLY A 72 17.70 26.65 -2.90
C GLY A 72 18.16 27.36 -4.19
N GLY A 73 17.28 28.19 -4.75
CA GLY A 73 17.67 29.37 -5.54
C GLY A 73 16.84 29.58 -6.82
N ALA A 74 16.05 30.64 -6.85
CA ALA A 74 15.39 31.20 -8.04
C ALA A 74 15.74 32.71 -8.11
N PRO A 75 15.41 33.48 -9.18
CA PRO A 75 14.95 33.11 -10.53
C PRO A 75 15.63 33.92 -11.68
N ALA A 76 15.40 33.50 -12.94
CA ALA A 76 15.17 34.33 -14.15
C ALA A 76 15.33 33.40 -15.38
N GLY A 77 14.51 33.35 -16.43
CA GLY A 77 13.35 34.12 -16.89
C GLY A 77 13.17 33.74 -18.38
N GLY A 78 11.93 33.63 -18.87
CA GLY A 78 11.65 33.52 -20.31
C GLY A 78 10.62 32.45 -20.72
N ALA A 79 9.35 32.85 -20.79
CA ALA A 79 8.34 32.23 -21.66
C ALA A 79 8.33 32.97 -23.01
N PRO A 80 7.82 32.40 -24.13
CA PRO A 80 6.37 32.19 -24.33
C PRO A 80 6.01 30.81 -24.94
N ALA A 81 5.01 30.09 -24.42
CA ALA A 81 3.57 30.08 -24.80
C ALA A 81 3.21 29.29 -26.08
N ALA A 82 2.59 28.10 -25.92
CA ALA A 82 1.48 27.60 -26.74
C ALA A 82 0.82 26.34 -26.15
N GLY A 83 -0.47 26.49 -25.80
CA GLY A 83 -1.54 25.51 -25.53
C GLY A 83 -1.27 24.00 -25.35
N ALA A 84 -1.55 23.51 -24.14
CA ALA A 84 -2.18 22.20 -23.93
C ALA A 84 -2.88 22.17 -22.56
N SER A 85 -4.03 21.51 -22.53
CA SER A 85 -4.92 21.28 -21.37
C SER A 85 -4.16 21.03 -20.06
N ALA A 86 -4.63 21.65 -18.98
CA ALA A 86 -4.10 21.49 -17.63
C ALA A 86 -4.08 20.01 -17.21
N ALA A 87 -2.94 19.36 -17.41
CA ALA A 87 -2.58 18.13 -16.73
C ALA A 87 -2.20 18.50 -15.30
N ALA A 88 -2.82 17.82 -14.34
CA ALA A 88 -2.35 17.79 -12.96
C ALA A 88 -0.82 17.54 -12.94
N PRO A 89 -0.07 18.13 -11.98
CA PRO A 89 1.38 18.00 -11.92
C PRO A 89 1.80 16.53 -12.03
N PRO A 90 2.88 16.22 -12.78
CA PRO A 90 3.31 14.85 -13.02
C PRO A 90 3.55 14.17 -11.67
N GLN A 91 2.67 13.21 -11.35
CA GLN A 91 2.83 12.39 -10.15
C GLN A 91 4.13 11.60 -10.32
N PRO A 92 5.05 11.61 -9.33
CA PRO A 92 6.28 10.83 -9.40
C PRO A 92 5.94 9.34 -9.57
N PRO A 93 6.79 8.56 -10.25
CA PRO A 93 6.47 7.18 -10.61
C PRO A 93 6.23 6.34 -9.35
N LYS A 94 4.96 6.06 -9.09
CA LYS A 94 4.53 5.12 -8.05
C LYS A 94 5.04 3.75 -8.47
N LEU A 95 5.82 3.08 -7.61
CA LEU A 95 6.15 1.67 -7.82
C LEU A 95 4.87 0.90 -8.15
N ASP A 96 4.81 0.25 -9.32
CA ASP A 96 3.67 -0.58 -9.70
C ASP A 96 3.55 -1.77 -8.76
N LEU A 97 2.72 -1.58 -7.74
CA LEU A 97 2.41 -2.59 -6.75
C LEU A 97 1.71 -3.76 -7.45
N PRO A 98 2.17 -5.01 -7.31
CA PRO A 98 1.54 -6.14 -7.97
C PRO A 98 0.03 -6.14 -7.72
N PRO A 99 -0.80 -6.35 -8.76
CA PRO A 99 -2.24 -6.27 -8.61
C PRO A 99 -2.69 -7.29 -7.58
N ARG A 100 -3.48 -6.83 -6.60
CA ARG A 100 -4.04 -7.67 -5.54
C ARG A 100 -5.14 -8.56 -6.09
N VAL A 101 -6.00 -7.96 -6.92
CA VAL A 101 -7.15 -8.60 -7.56
C VAL A 101 -6.75 -9.14 -8.92
N ARG A 102 -7.32 -10.28 -9.30
CA ARG A 102 -7.17 -10.80 -10.66
C ARG A 102 -8.10 -10.02 -11.59
N PRO A 103 -7.72 -9.81 -12.86
CA PRO A 103 -8.64 -9.26 -13.84
C PRO A 103 -9.92 -10.11 -13.91
N GLY A 104 -11.07 -9.45 -13.85
CA GLY A 104 -12.38 -10.07 -13.87
C GLY A 104 -13.35 -9.19 -14.65
N GLU A 105 -14.46 -9.78 -15.06
CA GLU A 105 -15.52 -9.06 -15.77
C GLU A 105 -16.74 -9.01 -14.84
N ALA A 106 -17.09 -7.82 -14.38
CA ALA A 106 -18.20 -7.62 -13.45
C ALA A 106 -19.56 -7.67 -14.18
N THR A 107 -19.90 -8.79 -14.80
CA THR A 107 -21.21 -8.97 -15.44
C THR A 107 -22.35 -8.89 -14.41
N GLU A 108 -23.56 -8.54 -14.85
CA GLU A 108 -24.71 -8.44 -13.94
C GLU A 108 -24.97 -9.74 -13.18
N ALA A 109 -24.84 -10.89 -13.85
CA ALA A 109 -24.97 -12.21 -13.24
C ALA A 109 -23.94 -12.44 -12.12
N ARG A 110 -22.69 -12.02 -12.31
CA ARG A 110 -21.63 -12.13 -11.29
C ARG A 110 -21.88 -11.17 -10.12
N ARG A 111 -22.35 -9.94 -10.39
CA ARG A 111 -22.73 -8.99 -9.32
C ARG A 111 -23.87 -9.54 -8.46
N LYS A 112 -24.93 -10.08 -9.09
CA LYS A 112 -26.02 -10.77 -8.39
C LYS A 112 -25.53 -11.97 -7.57
N ALA A 113 -24.63 -12.78 -8.13
CA ALA A 113 -24.03 -13.91 -7.41
C ALA A 113 -23.21 -13.45 -6.20
N ALA A 114 -22.46 -12.35 -6.32
CA ALA A 114 -21.72 -11.76 -5.21
C ALA A 114 -22.65 -11.25 -4.10
N VAL A 115 -23.71 -10.51 -4.44
CA VAL A 115 -24.73 -10.05 -3.48
C VAL A 115 -25.36 -11.24 -2.75
N HIS A 116 -25.77 -12.28 -3.48
CA HIS A 116 -26.32 -13.50 -2.88
C HIS A 116 -25.31 -14.19 -1.95
N ALA A 117 -24.03 -14.23 -2.33
CA ALA A 117 -22.98 -14.81 -1.49
C ALA A 117 -22.73 -13.99 -0.21
N LEU A 118 -22.79 -12.65 -0.27
CA LEU A 118 -22.73 -11.78 0.91
C LEU A 118 -23.94 -12.00 1.83
N ALA A 119 -25.15 -12.12 1.28
CA ALA A 119 -26.34 -12.46 2.07
C ALA A 119 -26.18 -13.82 2.79
N ALA A 120 -25.54 -14.80 2.15
CA ALA A 120 -25.22 -16.08 2.79
C ALA A 120 -24.20 -15.95 3.93
N VAL A 121 -23.27 -14.98 3.87
CA VAL A 121 -22.39 -14.64 5.00
C VAL A 121 -23.23 -14.08 6.14
N SER A 122 -24.14 -13.13 5.86
CA SER A 122 -25.03 -12.54 6.86
C SER A 122 -25.85 -13.59 7.59
N ALA A 123 -26.41 -14.57 6.87
CA ALA A 123 -27.20 -15.67 7.43
C ALA A 123 -26.34 -16.71 8.20
N ALA A 124 -25.04 -16.77 7.94
CA ALA A 124 -24.13 -17.68 8.63
C ALA A 124 -23.56 -17.10 9.95
N ARG A 125 -23.76 -15.81 10.22
CA ARG A 125 -23.34 -15.17 11.48
C ARG A 125 -24.07 -15.80 12.67
N GLY A 126 -23.38 -15.95 13.79
CA GLY A 126 -23.88 -16.67 14.97
C GLY A 126 -23.95 -18.19 14.85
N ARG A 127 -23.71 -18.78 13.66
CA ARG A 127 -23.56 -20.24 13.49
C ARG A 127 -22.14 -20.69 13.83
N ARG A 128 -21.90 -22.00 13.78
CA ARG A 128 -20.57 -22.60 14.00
C ARG A 128 -19.52 -21.95 13.09
N SER A 129 -18.31 -21.75 13.61
CA SER A 129 -17.21 -21.04 12.92
C SER A 129 -16.89 -21.59 11.52
N TRP A 130 -16.96 -22.90 11.32
CA TRP A 130 -16.72 -23.52 10.01
C TRP A 130 -17.82 -23.21 8.98
N VAL A 131 -19.06 -22.98 9.42
CA VAL A 131 -20.19 -22.59 8.56
C VAL A 131 -19.98 -21.17 8.05
N LEU A 132 -19.67 -20.23 8.96
CA LEU A 132 -19.31 -18.87 8.61
C LEU A 132 -18.08 -18.84 7.69
N GLY A 133 -17.03 -19.59 8.04
CA GLY A 133 -15.82 -19.69 7.21
C GLY A 133 -16.09 -20.23 5.80
N ARG A 134 -17.02 -21.18 5.64
CA ARG A 134 -17.44 -21.67 4.33
C ARG A 134 -18.18 -20.60 3.53
N ALA A 135 -19.09 -19.86 4.17
CA ALA A 135 -19.82 -18.76 3.52
C ALA A 135 -18.86 -17.65 3.07
N VAL A 136 -17.93 -17.22 3.93
CA VAL A 136 -16.91 -16.21 3.61
C VAL A 136 -16.05 -16.65 2.42
N ARG A 137 -15.58 -17.90 2.39
CA ARG A 137 -14.81 -18.40 1.23
C ARG A 137 -15.60 -18.35 -0.08
N ARG A 138 -16.90 -18.63 -0.05
CA ARG A 138 -17.78 -18.53 -1.23
C ARG A 138 -17.95 -17.07 -1.66
N ALA A 139 -18.20 -16.17 -0.71
CA ALA A 139 -18.30 -14.74 -0.96
C ALA A 139 -17.01 -14.17 -1.54
N ARG A 140 -15.85 -14.48 -0.98
CA ARG A 140 -14.54 -14.06 -1.53
C ARG A 140 -14.37 -14.47 -3.00
N ARG A 141 -14.65 -15.74 -3.35
CA ARG A 141 -14.56 -16.21 -4.74
C ARG A 141 -15.53 -15.48 -5.68
N ALA A 142 -16.73 -15.15 -5.20
CA ALA A 142 -17.70 -14.39 -5.97
C ALA A 142 -17.21 -12.94 -6.20
N LEU A 143 -16.65 -12.30 -5.17
CA LEU A 143 -16.05 -10.96 -5.28
C LEU A 143 -14.80 -10.95 -6.16
N GLU A 144 -13.92 -11.96 -6.04
CA GLU A 144 -12.72 -12.12 -6.88
C GLU A 144 -13.08 -12.11 -8.38
N SER A 145 -14.22 -12.70 -8.75
CA SER A 145 -14.70 -12.73 -10.14
C SER A 145 -15.09 -11.36 -10.71
N LEU A 146 -15.28 -10.35 -9.85
CA LEU A 146 -15.62 -8.98 -10.23
C LEU A 146 -14.41 -8.12 -10.57
N GLY A 147 -13.18 -8.63 -10.36
CA GLY A 147 -11.96 -7.96 -10.80
C GLY A 147 -11.62 -6.66 -10.06
N GLY A 148 -11.94 -6.58 -8.77
CA GLY A 148 -11.69 -5.37 -7.97
C GLY A 148 -12.64 -4.22 -8.23
N LEU A 149 -13.88 -4.52 -8.65
CA LEU A 149 -14.97 -3.54 -8.74
C LEU A 149 -15.04 -2.67 -7.47
N ASP A 150 -15.24 -1.36 -7.65
CA ASP A 150 -15.65 -0.48 -6.55
C ASP A 150 -17.13 -0.73 -6.22
N PRO A 151 -17.47 -1.27 -5.04
CA PRO A 151 -18.87 -1.55 -4.67
C PRO A 151 -19.74 -0.29 -4.65
N ALA A 152 -19.20 0.92 -4.53
CA ALA A 152 -20.00 2.15 -4.61
C ALA A 152 -20.66 2.37 -5.98
N THR A 153 -20.16 1.69 -7.02
CA THR A 153 -20.74 1.73 -8.37
C THR A 153 -21.95 0.81 -8.54
N ASP A 154 -22.23 -0.08 -7.58
CA ASP A 154 -23.38 -0.99 -7.58
C ASP A 154 -24.11 -0.92 -6.23
N GLY A 155 -25.29 -0.28 -6.23
CA GLY A 155 -26.04 -0.02 -5.00
C GLY A 155 -26.44 -1.29 -4.24
N ALA A 156 -26.72 -2.39 -4.93
CA ALA A 156 -27.08 -3.66 -4.28
C ALA A 156 -25.85 -4.30 -3.61
N LEU A 157 -24.69 -4.24 -4.27
CA LEU A 157 -23.43 -4.73 -3.72
C LEU A 157 -22.97 -3.87 -2.53
N SER A 158 -23.03 -2.53 -2.65
CA SER A 158 -22.70 -1.62 -1.55
C SER A 158 -23.57 -1.92 -0.34
N ALA A 159 -24.91 -1.93 -0.50
CA ALA A 159 -25.82 -2.16 0.62
C ALA A 159 -25.58 -3.52 1.32
N ALA A 160 -25.33 -4.59 0.54
CA ALA A 160 -25.03 -5.90 1.10
C ALA A 160 -23.69 -5.94 1.85
N LEU A 161 -22.68 -5.23 1.35
CA LEU A 161 -21.37 -5.12 1.98
C LEU A 161 -21.45 -4.26 3.25
N ASP A 162 -22.06 -3.09 3.19
CA ASP A 162 -22.20 -2.15 4.32
C ASP A 162 -22.94 -2.82 5.48
N ALA A 163 -24.02 -3.54 5.19
CA ALA A 163 -24.76 -4.31 6.18
C ALA A 163 -23.92 -5.39 6.89
N LEU A 164 -22.89 -5.94 6.25
CA LEU A 164 -21.92 -6.85 6.86
C LEU A 164 -20.86 -6.11 7.66
N LEU A 165 -20.33 -5.00 7.12
CA LEU A 165 -19.27 -4.22 7.76
C LEU A 165 -19.73 -3.58 9.06
N ASP A 166 -20.99 -3.13 9.13
CA ASP A 166 -21.64 -2.67 10.37
C ASP A 166 -21.54 -3.69 11.50
N ARG A 167 -21.52 -4.98 11.14
CA ARG A 167 -21.56 -6.08 12.10
C ARG A 167 -20.20 -6.36 12.74
N VAL A 168 -19.13 -5.73 12.26
CA VAL A 168 -17.81 -5.79 12.92
C VAL A 168 -17.86 -5.17 14.31
N VAL A 169 -18.63 -4.09 14.46
CA VAL A 169 -18.77 -3.35 15.72
C VAL A 169 -20.08 -3.66 16.45
N ALA A 170 -20.77 -4.74 16.07
CA ALA A 170 -22.02 -5.14 16.69
C ALA A 170 -21.84 -5.38 18.21
N PRO A 171 -22.81 -4.93 19.04
CA PRO A 171 -22.73 -5.06 20.49
C PRO A 171 -22.79 -6.53 20.93
N SER A 172 -23.65 -7.33 20.29
CA SER A 172 -23.81 -8.75 20.58
C SER A 172 -22.72 -9.60 19.91
N ALA A 173 -22.05 -10.45 20.69
CA ALA A 173 -21.06 -11.39 20.18
C ALA A 173 -21.64 -12.38 19.15
N ARG A 174 -22.92 -12.75 19.26
CA ARG A 174 -23.58 -13.66 18.32
C ARG A 174 -23.86 -13.02 16.95
N ASP A 175 -24.05 -11.70 16.93
CA ASP A 175 -24.28 -10.93 15.71
C ASP A 175 -22.97 -10.42 15.08
N ARG A 176 -21.84 -10.52 15.79
CA ARG A 176 -20.58 -9.92 15.35
C ARG A 176 -19.94 -10.66 14.16
N LEU A 177 -19.52 -9.90 13.16
CA LEU A 177 -18.61 -10.36 12.11
C LEU A 177 -17.16 -10.16 12.58
N PRO A 178 -16.30 -11.20 12.64
CA PRO A 178 -14.90 -10.99 12.98
C PRO A 178 -14.21 -10.06 11.98
N LEU A 179 -13.44 -9.06 12.46
CA LEU A 179 -12.76 -8.07 11.61
C LEU A 179 -11.91 -8.73 10.52
N VAL A 180 -11.19 -9.81 10.84
CA VAL A 180 -10.38 -10.55 9.85
C VAL A 180 -11.23 -11.04 8.66
N ARG A 181 -12.49 -11.42 8.87
CA ARG A 181 -13.41 -11.84 7.81
C ARG A 181 -13.91 -10.65 6.97
N ALA A 182 -14.11 -9.49 7.59
CA ALA A 182 -14.43 -8.27 6.84
C ALA A 182 -13.26 -7.85 5.94
N ILE A 183 -12.04 -7.85 6.48
CA ILE A 183 -10.82 -7.52 5.72
C ILE A 183 -10.60 -8.52 4.57
N GLU A 184 -10.86 -9.80 4.78
CA GLU A 184 -10.83 -10.83 3.72
C GLU A 184 -11.76 -10.53 2.54
N LEU A 185 -12.94 -9.95 2.78
CA LEU A 185 -13.90 -9.58 1.74
C LEU A 185 -13.48 -8.28 1.05
N LEU A 186 -13.08 -7.27 1.83
CA LEU A 186 -12.55 -5.99 1.32
C LEU A 186 -11.28 -6.18 0.47
N SER A 187 -10.50 -7.22 0.75
CA SER A 187 -9.28 -7.57 0.00
C SER A 187 -9.56 -8.10 -1.41
N GLU A 188 -10.81 -8.32 -1.80
CA GLU A 188 -11.22 -8.69 -3.17
C GLU A 188 -11.82 -7.52 -3.97
N LEU A 189 -12.01 -6.37 -3.34
CA LEU A 189 -12.67 -5.19 -3.88
C LEU A 189 -11.68 -4.05 -4.12
N ASP A 190 -12.14 -2.96 -4.74
CA ASP A 190 -11.36 -1.72 -4.78
C ASP A 190 -11.01 -1.24 -3.36
N ALA A 191 -9.78 -0.74 -3.17
CA ALA A 191 -9.33 -0.30 -1.85
C ALA A 191 -10.08 0.92 -1.31
N ALA A 192 -10.76 1.69 -2.15
CA ALA A 192 -11.68 2.73 -1.73
C ALA A 192 -12.78 2.19 -0.81
N ALA A 193 -13.23 0.94 -1.01
CA ALA A 193 -14.20 0.29 -0.12
C ALA A 193 -13.65 0.13 1.31
N PHE A 194 -12.38 -0.26 1.45
CA PHE A 194 -11.72 -0.32 2.75
C PHE A 194 -11.58 1.07 3.37
N ALA A 195 -11.18 2.07 2.59
CA ALA A 195 -11.04 3.43 3.09
C ALA A 195 -12.37 4.00 3.61
N ARG A 196 -13.47 3.80 2.88
CA ARG A 196 -14.82 4.19 3.33
C ARG A 196 -15.24 3.43 4.58
N ALA A 197 -15.02 2.12 4.64
CA ALA A 197 -15.33 1.32 5.83
C ALA A 197 -14.63 1.85 7.08
N VAL A 198 -13.33 2.19 6.98
CA VAL A 198 -12.55 2.73 8.09
C VAL A 198 -12.97 4.15 8.48
N ARG A 199 -13.25 5.01 7.51
CA ARG A 199 -13.55 6.45 7.74
C ARG A 199 -14.99 6.70 8.18
N ASP A 200 -15.93 5.90 7.67
CA ASP A 200 -17.36 6.13 7.80
C ASP A 200 -18.00 5.07 8.71
N THR A 201 -17.96 3.81 8.31
CA THR A 201 -18.61 2.70 9.02
C THR A 201 -18.01 2.44 10.40
N TRP A 202 -16.67 2.51 10.51
CA TRP A 202 -15.93 2.20 11.73
C TRP A 202 -15.33 3.45 12.38
N LYS A 203 -15.89 4.63 12.11
CA LYS A 203 -15.38 5.93 12.59
C LYS A 203 -15.24 6.00 14.11
N ALA A 204 -16.21 5.42 14.83
CA ALA A 204 -16.31 5.46 16.29
C ALA A 204 -16.83 4.11 16.82
N PRO A 205 -15.99 3.05 16.86
CA PRO A 205 -16.41 1.77 17.40
C PRO A 205 -16.70 1.90 18.91
N PRO A 206 -17.70 1.18 19.45
CA PRO A 206 -17.91 1.13 20.89
C PRO A 206 -16.62 0.69 21.60
N ALA A 207 -16.26 1.33 22.72
CA ALA A 207 -15.05 0.98 23.48
C ALA A 207 -15.05 -0.47 23.99
N THR A 208 -16.23 -1.07 24.12
CA THR A 208 -16.44 -2.47 24.50
C THR A 208 -16.22 -3.45 23.33
N SER A 209 -16.07 -2.96 22.10
CA SER A 209 -15.83 -3.81 20.94
C SER A 209 -14.42 -4.40 21.01
N PRO A 210 -14.26 -5.73 20.88
CA PRO A 210 -12.93 -6.34 20.84
C PRO A 210 -12.12 -5.92 19.59
N ALA A 211 -12.77 -5.33 18.57
CA ALA A 211 -12.11 -4.80 17.40
C ALA A 211 -11.65 -3.35 17.55
N ALA A 212 -12.00 -2.65 18.64
CA ALA A 212 -11.77 -1.20 18.78
C ALA A 212 -10.30 -0.80 18.60
N GLY A 213 -9.37 -1.51 19.26
CA GLY A 213 -7.93 -1.26 19.12
C GLY A 213 -7.42 -1.49 17.70
N ALA A 214 -7.83 -2.60 17.07
CA ALA A 214 -7.46 -2.90 15.69
C ALA A 214 -8.03 -1.88 14.69
N LEU A 215 -9.27 -1.42 14.89
CA LEU A 215 -9.90 -0.38 14.04
C LEU A 215 -9.20 0.98 14.19
N ALA A 216 -8.84 1.35 15.42
CA ALA A 216 -8.05 2.57 15.67
C ALA A 216 -6.67 2.49 14.98
N LEU A 217 -6.02 1.33 15.02
CA LEU A 217 -4.77 1.08 14.29
C LEU A 217 -4.98 1.23 12.78
N LEU A 218 -5.98 0.56 12.21
CA LEU A 218 -6.27 0.65 10.76
C LEU A 218 -6.53 2.10 10.32
N LYS A 219 -7.27 2.87 11.12
CA LYS A 219 -7.52 4.29 10.88
C LYS A 219 -6.24 5.11 10.86
N ARG A 220 -5.41 4.99 11.90
CA ARG A 220 -4.12 5.71 11.98
C ARG A 220 -3.23 5.39 10.78
N GLN A 221 -3.10 4.12 10.43
CA GLN A 221 -2.25 3.71 9.31
C GLN A 221 -2.80 4.20 7.96
N LEU A 222 -4.12 4.21 7.76
CA LEU A 222 -4.73 4.76 6.55
C LEU A 222 -4.53 6.27 6.44
N GLU A 223 -4.65 7.02 7.54
CA GLU A 223 -4.42 8.47 7.59
C GLU A 223 -2.93 8.82 7.35
N GLU A 224 -2.04 8.06 7.98
CA GLU A 224 -0.59 8.25 7.88
C GLU A 224 -0.04 7.97 6.48
N LEU A 225 -0.53 6.89 5.85
CA LEU A 225 -0.14 6.54 4.49
C LEU A 225 -0.83 7.39 3.43
N ASP A 226 -2.06 7.84 3.68
CA ASP A 226 -2.92 8.55 2.72
C ASP A 226 -3.00 7.84 1.35
N ASP A 227 -2.99 6.50 1.39
CA ASP A 227 -3.10 5.65 0.22
C ASP A 227 -4.00 4.46 0.59
N PRO A 228 -5.20 4.35 -0.01
CA PRO A 228 -6.14 3.28 0.30
C PRO A 228 -5.57 1.88 0.08
N GLU A 229 -4.76 1.67 -0.97
CA GLU A 229 -4.25 0.34 -1.33
C GLU A 229 -3.13 -0.09 -0.38
N LEU A 230 -2.18 0.81 -0.07
CA LEU A 230 -1.15 0.55 0.94
C LEU A 230 -1.76 0.40 2.33
N GLY A 231 -2.74 1.24 2.67
CA GLY A 231 -3.47 1.17 3.93
C GLY A 231 -4.19 -0.17 4.11
N LEU A 232 -4.91 -0.64 3.08
CA LEU A 232 -5.57 -1.95 3.09
C LEU A 232 -4.56 -3.09 3.26
N ARG A 233 -3.49 -3.11 2.46
CA ARG A 233 -2.52 -4.23 2.50
C ARG A 233 -1.72 -4.26 3.79
N LEU A 234 -1.25 -3.12 4.28
CA LEU A 234 -0.57 -3.03 5.57
C LEU A 234 -1.52 -3.39 6.71
N GLY A 235 -2.72 -2.81 6.70
CA GLY A 235 -3.75 -3.09 7.69
C GLY A 235 -4.11 -4.58 7.75
N ALA A 236 -4.31 -5.21 6.60
CA ALA A 236 -4.57 -6.65 6.50
C ALA A 236 -3.43 -7.50 7.09
N LEU A 237 -2.17 -7.09 6.94
CA LEU A 237 -1.03 -7.80 7.53
C LEU A 237 -0.92 -7.61 9.05
N LEU A 238 -1.27 -6.42 9.57
CA LEU A 238 -1.22 -6.10 11.00
C LEU A 238 -2.34 -6.79 11.78
N VAL A 239 -3.55 -6.83 11.22
CA VAL A 239 -4.72 -7.45 11.86
C VAL A 239 -4.85 -8.94 11.53
N ASP A 240 -3.95 -9.51 10.71
CA ASP A 240 -3.93 -10.94 10.43
C ASP A 240 -3.72 -11.73 11.72
N ARG A 241 -4.54 -12.77 11.92
CA ARG A 241 -4.49 -13.66 13.08
C ARG A 241 -4.17 -15.07 12.59
N PRO A 242 -3.10 -15.71 13.11
CA PRO A 242 -2.80 -17.11 12.81
C PRO A 242 -4.03 -17.98 13.05
N HIS A 243 -4.32 -18.93 12.15
CA HIS A 243 -5.44 -19.88 12.26
C HIS A 243 -6.88 -19.28 12.24
N HIS A 244 -7.04 -17.96 12.23
CA HIS A 244 -8.33 -17.26 12.23
C HIS A 244 -8.63 -16.59 10.88
N GLY A 245 -8.41 -17.30 9.77
CA GLY A 245 -8.61 -16.77 8.43
C GLY A 245 -8.24 -17.76 7.34
N SER A 246 -8.77 -17.54 6.14
CA SER A 246 -8.36 -18.20 4.89
C SER A 246 -7.10 -17.60 4.28
N MET A 247 -6.68 -16.40 4.73
CA MET A 247 -5.42 -15.75 4.34
C MET A 247 -4.24 -16.05 5.28
N SER A 248 -4.50 -16.81 6.36
CA SER A 248 -3.66 -16.93 7.56
C SER A 248 -2.59 -18.03 7.52
N ALA A 249 -2.15 -18.46 6.33
CA ALA A 249 -0.95 -19.30 6.25
C ALA A 249 0.28 -18.42 6.49
N GLU A 250 1.16 -18.80 7.43
CA GLU A 250 2.33 -17.99 7.78
C GLU A 250 3.27 -17.74 6.60
N ALA A 251 3.42 -18.73 5.71
CA ALA A 251 4.13 -18.56 4.44
C ALA A 251 3.43 -17.60 3.47
N GLY A 252 2.10 -17.50 3.54
CA GLY A 252 1.32 -16.52 2.79
C GLY A 252 1.53 -15.10 3.33
N TRP A 253 1.49 -14.92 4.65
CA TRP A 253 1.76 -13.65 5.30
C TRP A 253 3.16 -13.11 4.94
N ALA A 254 4.20 -13.95 5.06
CA ALA A 254 5.58 -13.53 4.76
C ALA A 254 5.76 -13.11 3.30
N ARG A 255 5.13 -13.82 2.36
CA ARG A 255 5.15 -13.44 0.94
C ARG A 255 4.47 -12.11 0.68
N ARG A 256 3.31 -11.87 1.31
CA ARG A 256 2.59 -10.58 1.20
C ARG A 256 3.41 -9.43 1.78
N TRP A 257 4.06 -9.62 2.94
CA TRP A 257 4.95 -8.60 3.52
C TRP A 257 6.15 -8.32 2.61
N LYS A 258 6.84 -9.36 2.14
CA LYS A 258 7.98 -9.22 1.21
C LYS A 258 7.61 -8.50 -0.08
N ALA A 259 6.39 -8.70 -0.57
CA ALA A 259 5.88 -8.01 -1.76
C ALA A 259 5.47 -6.56 -1.48
N LEU A 260 5.03 -6.23 -0.26
CA LEU A 260 4.57 -4.89 0.10
C LEU A 260 5.70 -3.96 0.56
N SER A 261 6.65 -4.48 1.34
CA SER A 261 7.64 -3.66 2.05
C SER A 261 8.46 -2.71 1.15
N PRO A 262 8.90 -3.08 -0.08
CA PRO A 262 9.64 -2.15 -0.94
C PRO A 262 8.78 -0.98 -1.42
N HIS A 263 7.48 -1.22 -1.64
CA HIS A 263 6.53 -0.22 -2.08
C HIS A 263 6.17 0.73 -0.95
N LEU A 264 5.99 0.18 0.25
CA LEU A 264 5.77 0.97 1.46
C LEU A 264 6.99 1.84 1.78
N GLU A 265 8.19 1.30 1.67
CA GLU A 265 9.44 2.04 1.89
C GLU A 265 9.61 3.20 0.92
N ALA A 266 9.41 2.98 -0.39
CA ALA A 266 9.49 4.06 -1.36
C ALA A 266 8.39 5.12 -1.17
N HIS A 267 7.16 4.70 -0.85
CA HIS A 267 6.05 5.62 -0.55
C HIS A 267 6.37 6.54 0.64
N LEU A 268 6.91 5.97 1.71
CA LEU A 268 7.32 6.72 2.89
C LEU A 268 8.52 7.63 2.61
N ALA A 269 9.50 7.17 1.80
CA ALA A 269 10.67 7.96 1.44
C ALA A 269 10.29 9.27 0.72
N HIS A 270 9.31 9.22 -0.18
CA HIS A 270 8.76 10.43 -0.82
C HIS A 270 8.12 11.41 0.17
N ARG A 271 7.69 10.92 1.34
CA ARG A 271 7.10 11.71 2.43
C ARG A 271 8.12 12.03 3.53
N GLY A 272 9.42 11.82 3.28
CA GLY A 272 10.50 12.12 4.22
C GLY A 272 10.57 11.21 5.43
N ARG A 273 10.02 9.98 5.34
CA ARG A 273 9.95 9.03 6.46
C ARG A 273 10.52 7.66 6.08
N SER A 274 11.07 6.94 7.04
CA SER A 274 11.55 5.58 6.80
C SER A 274 10.51 4.52 7.19
N LEU A 275 10.62 3.33 6.59
CA LEU A 275 9.82 2.16 6.99
C LEU A 275 10.08 1.79 8.46
N LYS A 276 11.32 1.95 8.92
CA LYS A 276 11.70 1.70 10.31
C LYS A 276 10.95 2.62 11.28
N ASP A 277 10.82 3.90 10.93
CA ASP A 277 10.11 4.88 11.77
C ASP A 277 8.62 4.59 11.82
N LEU A 278 8.02 4.21 10.68
CA LEU A 278 6.62 3.75 10.64
C LEU A 278 6.42 2.54 11.56
N LEU A 279 7.22 1.49 11.38
CA LEU A 279 7.08 0.30 12.19
C LEU A 279 7.34 0.60 13.68
N ALA A 280 8.23 1.54 14.01
CA ALA A 280 8.48 1.98 15.37
C ALA A 280 7.30 2.73 16.00
N SER A 281 6.56 3.52 15.21
CA SER A 281 5.40 4.29 15.70
C SER A 281 4.12 3.49 15.84
N ILE A 282 4.06 2.26 15.31
CA ILE A 282 2.88 1.40 15.46
C ILE A 282 2.73 0.98 16.92
N ASP A 283 1.69 1.52 17.55
CA ASP A 283 1.22 1.12 18.87
C ASP A 283 0.26 -0.08 18.74
N ALA A 284 0.61 -1.18 19.41
CA ALA A 284 -0.21 -2.39 19.43
C ALA A 284 -1.44 -2.29 20.35
N GLY A 285 -1.54 -1.26 21.21
CA GLY A 285 -2.70 -1.03 22.07
C GLY A 285 -3.02 -2.20 23.00
N GLY A 286 -2.00 -2.98 23.39
CA GLY A 286 -2.14 -4.19 24.20
C GLY A 286 -2.55 -5.46 23.44
N ASP A 287 -2.70 -5.42 22.11
CA ASP A 287 -2.99 -6.63 21.31
C ASP A 287 -1.69 -7.43 21.03
N PRO A 288 -1.52 -8.63 21.63
CA PRO A 288 -0.28 -9.40 21.51
C PRO A 288 -0.01 -9.84 20.07
N HIS A 289 -1.05 -10.07 19.26
CA HIS A 289 -0.87 -10.51 17.89
C HIS A 289 -0.39 -9.35 17.00
N VAL A 290 -0.88 -8.13 17.23
CA VAL A 290 -0.37 -6.96 16.50
C VAL A 290 1.11 -6.75 16.86
N ALA A 291 1.46 -6.84 18.14
CA ALA A 291 2.84 -6.73 18.60
C ALA A 291 3.75 -7.78 17.92
N GLU A 292 3.30 -9.04 17.84
CA GLU A 292 4.02 -10.10 17.13
C GLU A 292 4.18 -9.81 15.63
N ARG A 293 3.13 -9.35 14.95
CA ARG A 293 3.20 -8.98 13.52
C ARG A 293 4.19 -7.85 13.29
N VAL A 294 4.18 -6.81 14.13
CA VAL A 294 5.12 -5.68 14.04
C VAL A 294 6.55 -6.14 14.30
N ALA A 295 6.79 -6.95 15.34
CA ALA A 295 8.12 -7.49 15.63
C ALA A 295 8.67 -8.30 14.45
N ARG A 296 7.82 -9.11 13.82
CA ARG A 296 8.21 -9.89 12.64
C ARG A 296 8.46 -9.03 11.40
N MET A 297 7.67 -7.98 11.18
CA MET A 297 7.91 -7.01 10.10
C MET A 297 9.26 -6.32 10.24
N ARG A 298 9.68 -6.00 11.48
CA ARG A 298 10.97 -5.38 11.79
C ARG A 298 12.16 -6.35 11.61
N ALA A 299 11.93 -7.65 11.73
CA ALA A 299 12.97 -8.67 11.62
C ALA A 299 13.21 -9.18 10.18
N ALA A 300 12.31 -8.88 9.25
CA ALA A 300 12.32 -9.37 7.87
C ALA A 300 12.98 -8.38 6.91
#